data_AF-A0A246JUN5-F1
#
_entry.id   AF-A0A246JUN5-F1
#
_cell.length_a   1.000
_cell.length_b   1.000
_cell.length_c   1.000
_cell.angle_alpha   90.00
_cell.angle_beta   90.00
_cell.angle_gamma   90.00
#
_symmetry.space_group_name_H-M   'P 1'
#
loop_
_entity.id
_entity.type
_entity.pdbx_description
1 polymer ?
#
loop_
_entity_poly.entity_id
_entity_poly.type
_entity_poly.pdbx_seq_one_letter_code
_entity_poly.pdbx_strand_id
1 'polypeptide(L)'
;MFALESVASTPGKMEARKEVRMHRADEERIRAAAAATGLQEADFIRQAAIIRAQEVKQRMTLSSLPVETFEAFRAAIEAPGKKVPNLTRAAKVTKDIFRDAE
;
A
#
# COMPACT_ATOMS: atom_id res chain seq x y z
N MET A 1 10.87 -15.80 -8.72
CA MET A 1 11.04 -14.87 -9.85
C MET A 1 10.08 -13.71 -9.61
N PHE A 2 10.59 -12.49 -9.45
CA PHE A 2 9.72 -11.31 -9.44
C PHE A 2 9.36 -11.02 -10.89
N ALA A 3 8.22 -11.52 -11.33
CA ALA A 3 7.63 -11.01 -12.56
C ALA A 3 7.43 -9.50 -12.33
N LEU A 4 8.04 -8.67 -13.16
CA LEU A 4 7.70 -7.26 -13.22
C LEU A 4 6.22 -7.24 -13.64
N GLU A 5 5.33 -7.04 -12.68
CA GLU A 5 3.91 -6.83 -12.99
C GLU A 5 3.86 -5.63 -13.92
N SER A 6 3.55 -5.89 -15.19
CA SER A 6 3.35 -4.82 -16.15
C SER A 6 2.18 -4.00 -15.64
N VAL A 7 2.44 -2.75 -15.28
CA VAL A 7 1.39 -1.82 -14.85
C VAL A 7 0.35 -1.76 -15.95
N ALA A 8 -0.86 -2.23 -15.66
CA ALA A 8 -1.96 -2.20 -16.62
C ALA A 8 -2.18 -0.76 -17.10
N SER A 9 -2.29 -0.56 -18.41
CA SER A 9 -2.51 0.76 -18.99
C SER A 9 -3.86 1.31 -18.53
N THR A 10 -3.86 2.47 -17.89
CA THR A 10 -5.11 3.21 -17.64
C THR A 10 -5.70 3.60 -19.00
N PRO A 11 -6.98 3.28 -19.26
CA PRO A 11 -7.64 3.68 -20.51
C PRO A 11 -7.83 5.20 -20.56
N GLY A 12 -7.81 5.75 -21.78
CA GLY A 12 -8.02 7.17 -22.02
C GLY A 12 -6.74 7.96 -22.29
N LYS A 13 -6.90 9.27 -22.54
CA LYS A 13 -5.81 10.17 -22.88
C LYS A 13 -5.00 10.53 -21.63
N MET A 14 -3.68 10.61 -21.77
CA MET A 14 -2.81 11.15 -20.72
C MET A 14 -2.92 12.68 -20.70
N GLU A 15 -3.74 13.21 -19.78
CA GLU A 15 -4.04 14.66 -19.71
C GLU A 15 -3.27 15.38 -18.60
N ALA A 16 -2.84 14.67 -17.56
CA ALA A 16 -2.12 15.25 -16.43
C ALA A 16 -0.60 15.20 -16.64
N ARG A 17 0.04 16.37 -16.70
CA ARG A 17 1.50 16.51 -16.75
C ARG A 17 2.09 16.63 -15.33
N LYS A 18 3.19 15.94 -15.08
CA LYS A 18 4.01 16.09 -13.86
C LYS A 18 5.39 16.61 -14.24
N GLU A 19 5.86 17.60 -13.49
CA GLU A 19 7.19 18.18 -13.66
C GLU A 19 7.98 17.95 -12.39
N VAL A 20 9.23 17.49 -12.54
CA VAL A 20 10.12 17.15 -11.43
C VAL A 20 11.49 17.73 -11.74
N ARG A 21 12.09 18.40 -10.75
CA ARG A 21 13.50 18.81 -10.80
C ARG A 21 14.32 17.75 -10.10
N MET A 22 15.42 17.34 -10.72
CA MET A 22 16.30 16.29 -10.19
C MET A 22 17.74 16.78 -10.19
N HIS A 23 18.53 16.23 -9.28
CA HIS A 23 19.98 16.35 -9.40
C HIS A 23 20.45 15.52 -10.59
N ARG A 24 21.50 15.99 -11.26
CA ARG A 24 22.05 15.34 -12.45
C ARG A 24 22.43 13.88 -12.22
N ALA A 25 23.00 13.57 -11.05
CA ALA A 25 23.37 12.21 -10.69
C ALA A 25 22.16 11.26 -10.61
N ASP A 26 21.00 11.76 -10.15
CA ASP A 26 19.78 10.96 -10.06
C ASP A 26 19.14 10.78 -11.44
N GLU A 27 19.13 11.83 -12.26
CA GLU A 27 18.71 11.77 -13.67
C GLU A 27 19.52 10.71 -14.45
N GLU A 28 20.85 10.73 -14.33
CA GLU A 28 21.73 9.77 -15.02
C GLU A 28 21.48 8.32 -14.57
N ARG A 29 21.24 8.09 -13.27
CA ARG A 29 20.88 6.76 -12.74
C ARG A 29 19.55 6.27 -13.29
N ILE A 30 18.54 7.15 -13.32
CA ILE A 30 17.20 6.81 -13.83
C ILE A 30 17.27 6.52 -15.33
N ARG A 31 18.00 7.33 -16.10
CA ARG A 31 18.21 7.10 -17.53
C ARG A 31 18.88 5.75 -17.80
N ALA A 32 19.92 5.42 -17.05
CA ALA A 32 20.61 4.14 -17.19
C ALA A 32 19.67 2.95 -16.88
N ALA A 33 18.85 3.06 -15.83
CA ALA A 33 17.86 2.03 -15.49
C ALA A 33 16.77 1.90 -16.57
N ALA A 34 16.25 3.02 -17.08
CA ALA A 34 15.28 3.04 -18.16
C ALA A 34 15.83 2.34 -19.42
N ALA A 35 17.07 2.68 -19.80
CA ALA A 35 17.76 2.06 -20.93
C ALA A 35 17.94 0.53 -20.75
N ALA A 36 18.30 0.07 -19.54
CA ALA A 36 18.44 -1.36 -19.24
C ALA A 36 17.11 -2.13 -19.38
N THR A 37 15.98 -1.45 -19.17
CA THR A 37 14.63 -2.02 -19.35
C THR A 37 14.05 -1.82 -20.76
N GLY A 38 14.75 -1.10 -21.64
CA GLY A 38 14.23 -0.75 -22.97
C GLY A 38 13.05 0.23 -22.95
N LEU A 39 12.88 0.98 -21.87
CA LEU A 39 11.79 1.94 -21.69
C LEU A 39 12.27 3.38 -21.92
N GLN A 40 11.36 4.25 -22.37
CA GLN A 40 11.59 5.69 -22.32
C GLN A 40 11.64 6.14 -20.85
N GLU A 41 12.52 7.09 -20.54
CA GLU A 41 12.73 7.59 -19.16
C GLU A 41 11.42 8.04 -18.49
N ALA A 42 10.55 8.75 -19.23
CA ALA A 42 9.25 9.18 -18.73
C ALA A 42 8.32 8.00 -18.39
N ASP A 43 8.31 6.94 -19.21
CA ASP A 43 7.53 5.74 -18.95
C ASP A 43 8.09 4.92 -17.79
N PHE A 44 9.42 4.83 -17.69
CA PHE A 44 10.10 4.19 -16.58
C PHE A 44 9.74 4.86 -15.25
N ILE A 45 9.85 6.19 -15.17
CA ILE A 45 9.48 6.97 -13.97
C ILE A 45 8.00 6.76 -13.64
N ARG A 46 7.12 6.81 -14.65
CA ARG A 46 5.68 6.62 -14.46
C ARG A 46 5.35 5.24 -13.91
N GLN A 47 5.89 4.18 -14.50
CA GLN A 47 5.67 2.81 -14.05
C GLN A 47 6.21 2.60 -12.63
N ALA A 48 7.44 3.06 -12.35
CA ALA A 48 8.03 2.97 -11.02
C ALA A 48 7.17 3.68 -9.96
N ALA A 49 6.63 4.87 -10.28
CA ALA A 49 5.75 5.60 -9.38
C ALA A 49 4.43 4.85 -9.11
N ILE A 50 3.83 4.24 -10.12
CA ILE A 50 2.58 3.48 -9.97
C ILE A 50 2.79 2.21 -9.13
N ILE A 51 3.83 1.44 -9.43
CA ILE A 51 4.20 0.25 -8.65
C ILE A 51 4.41 0.65 -7.19
N ARG A 52 5.17 1.72 -6.94
CA ARG A 52 5.41 2.19 -5.58
C ARG A 52 4.13 2.63 -4.87
N ALA A 53 3.22 3.29 -5.58
CA ALA A 53 1.92 3.67 -5.02
C ALA A 53 1.07 2.44 -4.63
N GLN A 54 1.08 1.39 -5.46
CA GLN A 54 0.40 0.13 -5.17
C GLN A 54 0.98 -0.56 -3.94
N GLU A 55 2.31 -0.66 -3.84
CA GLU A 55 3.00 -1.22 -2.67
C GLU A 55 2.63 -0.47 -1.39
N VAL A 56 2.64 0.87 -1.43
CA VAL A 56 2.28 1.70 -0.27
C VAL A 56 0.83 1.45 0.13
N LYS A 57 -0.10 1.44 -0.84
CA LYS A 57 -1.51 1.17 -0.57
C LYS A 57 -1.71 -0.22 0.05
N GLN A 58 -1.06 -1.25 -0.51
CA GLN A 58 -1.13 -2.61 0.01
C GLN A 58 -0.62 -2.69 1.47
N ARG A 59 0.51 -2.04 1.78
CA ARG A 59 1.06 -2.00 3.14
C ARG A 59 0.16 -1.29 4.14
N MET A 60 -0.67 -0.34 3.69
CA MET A 60 -1.65 0.31 4.57
C MET A 60 -2.84 -0.60 4.91
N THR A 61 -3.18 -1.55 4.04
CA THR A 61 -4.34 -2.44 4.22
C THR A 61 -3.99 -3.83 4.73
N LEU A 62 -2.72 -4.25 4.59
CA LEU A 62 -2.27 -5.59 4.95
C LEU A 62 -1.36 -5.53 6.19
N SER A 63 -1.68 -6.36 7.18
CA SER A 63 -0.82 -6.59 8.34
C SER A 63 -0.01 -7.87 8.13
N SER A 64 1.33 -7.76 8.05
CA SER A 64 2.20 -8.92 8.09
C SER A 64 2.52 -9.27 9.55
N LEU A 65 2.00 -10.40 10.02
CA LEU A 65 2.27 -10.91 11.36
C LEU A 65 3.35 -11.99 11.30
N PRO A 66 4.33 -12.02 12.23
CA PRO A 66 5.16 -13.20 12.46
C PRO A 66 4.27 -14.43 12.70
N VAL A 67 4.76 -15.61 12.32
CA VAL A 67 3.97 -16.85 12.38
C VAL A 67 3.39 -17.07 13.77
N GLU A 68 4.18 -16.84 14.81
CA GLU A 68 3.78 -17.02 16.20
C GLU A 68 2.64 -16.06 16.58
N THR A 69 2.70 -14.81 16.13
CA THR A 69 1.66 -13.81 16.35
C THR A 69 0.40 -14.13 15.55
N PHE A 70 0.56 -14.67 14.34
CA PHE A 70 -0.57 -15.09 13.51
C PHE A 70 -1.31 -16.28 14.13
N GLU A 71 -0.59 -17.28 14.63
CA GLU A 71 -1.20 -18.42 15.33
C GLU A 71 -1.90 -17.98 16.63
N ALA A 72 -1.30 -17.06 17.39
CA ALA A 72 -1.95 -16.48 18.58
C ALA A 72 -3.23 -15.71 18.21
N PHE A 73 -3.21 -14.94 17.13
CA PHE A 73 -4.39 -14.24 16.61
C PHE A 73 -5.47 -15.24 16.17
N ARG A 74 -5.10 -16.30 15.44
CA ARG A 74 -6.00 -17.37 15.01
C ARG A 74 -6.68 -18.05 16.21
N ALA A 75 -5.91 -18.43 17.22
CA ALA A 75 -6.47 -19.02 18.43
C ALA A 75 -7.44 -18.06 19.15
N ALA A 76 -7.15 -16.75 19.14
CA ALA A 76 -8.00 -15.73 19.76
C ALA A 76 -9.33 -15.52 19.04
N ILE A 77 -9.37 -15.61 17.70
CA ILE A 77 -10.63 -15.47 16.93
C ILE A 77 -11.52 -16.72 17.02
N GLU A 78 -10.94 -17.89 17.25
CA GLU A 78 -11.68 -19.15 17.44
C GLU A 78 -12.25 -19.29 18.86
N ALA A 79 -11.64 -18.62 19.85
CA ALA A 79 -12.11 -18.64 21.23
C ALA A 79 -13.28 -17.66 21.49
N PRO A 80 -14.24 -18.00 22.37
CA PRO A 80 -15.29 -17.07 22.74
C PRO A 80 -14.70 -15.85 23.47
N GLY A 81 -15.10 -14.66 23.03
CA GLY A 81 -14.66 -13.39 23.61
C GLY A 81 -15.05 -13.26 25.09
N LYS A 82 -14.17 -12.64 25.88
CA LYS A 82 -14.42 -12.35 27.30
C LYS A 82 -14.76 -10.87 27.49
N LYS A 83 -15.77 -10.59 28.32
CA LYS A 83 -16.11 -9.20 28.68
C LYS A 83 -15.01 -8.62 29.56
N VAL A 84 -14.31 -7.61 29.03
CA VAL A 84 -13.36 -6.82 29.80
C VAL A 84 -14.11 -5.63 30.43
N PRO A 85 -14.09 -5.45 31.76
CA PRO A 85 -14.88 -4.42 32.44
C PRO A 85 -14.65 -3.01 31.91
N ASN A 86 -13.38 -2.64 31.66
CA ASN A 86 -13.02 -1.32 31.16
C ASN A 86 -13.48 -1.09 29.71
N LEU A 87 -13.35 -2.09 28.83
CA LEU A 87 -13.87 -2.02 27.46
C LEU A 87 -15.40 -1.93 27.45
N THR A 88 -16.07 -2.66 28.34
CA THR A 88 -17.53 -2.61 28.49
C THR A 88 -18.00 -1.23 28.95
N ARG A 89 -17.26 -0.60 29.87
CA ARG A 89 -17.55 0.76 30.33
C ARG A 89 -17.34 1.79 29.22
N ALA A 90 -16.23 1.68 28.48
CA ALA A 90 -15.94 2.54 27.34
C ALA A 90 -17.02 2.43 26.25
N ALA A 91 -17.41 1.21 25.87
CA ALA A 91 -18.43 0.96 24.87
C ALA A 91 -19.80 1.60 25.23
N LYS A 92 -20.16 1.64 26.52
CA LYS A 92 -21.39 2.31 26.98
C LYS A 92 -21.35 3.82 26.79
N VAL A 93 -20.18 4.43 26.99
CA VAL A 93 -19.98 5.88 26.83
C VAL A 93 -19.98 6.28 25.35
N THR A 94 -19.47 5.41 24.49
CA THR A 94 -19.30 5.70 23.06
C THR A 94 -20.48 5.26 22.19
N LYS A 95 -21.47 4.58 22.77
CA LYS A 95 -22.60 3.95 22.06
C LYS A 95 -23.40 4.91 21.17
N ASP A 96 -23.50 6.18 21.56
CA ASP A 96 -24.26 7.20 20.83
C ASP A 96 -23.35 8.16 20.03
N ILE A 97 -22.03 7.94 20.06
CA ILE A 97 -21.01 8.80 19.43
C ILE A 97 -20.57 8.21 18.08
N PHE A 98 -20.39 6.90 18.02
CA PHE A 98 -20.03 6.21 16.78
C PHE A 98 -21.26 5.51 16.23
N ARG A 99 -21.69 5.91 15.02
CA ARG A 99 -22.63 5.11 14.23
C ARG A 99 -21.83 3.98 13.59
N ASP A 100 -22.41 2.79 13.53
CA ASP A 100 -21.82 1.69 12.78
C ASP A 100 -21.54 2.17 11.36
N ALA A 101 -20.37 1.82 10.82
CA ALA A 101 -20.05 2.10 9.43
C ALA A 101 -21.03 1.30 8.56
N GLU A 102 -21.79 1.99 7.70
CA GLU A 102 -22.66 1.39 6.68
C GLU A 102 -21.89 0.49 5.71
#